data_AF-A0A6N4XIR1-F1
#
_entry.id   AF-A0A6N4XIR1-F1
#
_cell.length_a   1.000
_cell.length_b   1.000
_cell.length_c   1.000
_cell.angle_alpha   90.00
_cell.angle_beta   90.00
_cell.angle_gamma   90.00
#
_symmetry.space_group_name_H-M   'P 1'
#
loop_
_entity.id
_entity.type
_entity.pdbx_description
1 polymer ?
#
loop_
_entity_poly.entity_id
_entity_poly.type
_entity_poly.pdbx_seq_one_letter_code
_entity_poly.pdbx_strand_id
1 'polypeptide(L)'
;MQKSNKSIAGYHLLMILSSVDGEFAPEEGMLVQQYLADEFPFRMNLDNELEVLALLQPEEWKDHFEFHARCFYDDSTEEERVNFAKFAKSLIKADHKVTNEEHIFYMLLKNLWHIA
;
A
#
# COMPACT_ATOMS: atom_id res chain seq x y z
N MET A 1 -1.95 -9.05 14.42
CA MET A 1 -1.24 -9.17 13.14
C MET A 1 0.21 -9.58 13.42
N GLN A 2 0.81 -10.45 12.59
CA GLN A 2 2.23 -10.78 12.68
C GLN A 2 3.05 -9.75 11.91
N LYS A 3 4.28 -9.45 12.32
CA LYS A 3 5.17 -8.51 11.61
C LYS A 3 5.40 -9.03 10.18
N SER A 4 5.02 -8.24 9.18
CA SER A 4 5.35 -8.50 7.77
C SER A 4 6.70 -7.88 7.42
N ASN A 5 7.41 -8.43 6.43
CA ASN A 5 8.58 -7.75 5.87
C ASN A 5 8.17 -6.48 5.10
N LYS A 6 9.14 -5.60 4.82
CA LYS A 6 8.95 -4.35 4.07
C LYS A 6 8.13 -4.53 2.78
N SER A 7 8.49 -5.49 1.94
CA SER A 7 7.87 -5.67 0.62
C SER A 7 6.41 -6.14 0.71
N ILE A 8 6.10 -7.05 1.64
CA ILE A 8 4.71 -7.47 1.93
C ILE A 8 3.93 -6.29 2.53
N ALA A 9 4.53 -5.55 3.46
CA ALA A 9 3.89 -4.36 4.03
C ALA A 9 3.54 -3.34 2.94
N GLY A 10 4.47 -3.09 2.01
CA GLY A 10 4.23 -2.18 0.88
C GLY A 10 3.10 -2.67 -0.02
N TYR A 11 3.01 -3.98 -0.27
CA TYR A 11 1.91 -4.57 -1.03
C TYR A 11 0.55 -4.29 -0.36
N HIS A 12 0.41 -4.54 0.94
CA HIS A 12 -0.82 -4.23 1.69
C HIS A 12 -1.20 -2.76 1.65
N LEU A 13 -0.21 -1.86 1.78
CA LEU A 13 -0.45 -0.41 1.69
C LEU A 13 -0.97 0.00 0.32
N LEU A 14 -0.38 -0.51 -0.75
CA LEU A 14 -0.81 -0.18 -2.11
C LEU A 14 -2.20 -0.76 -2.40
N MET A 15 -2.47 -2.01 -2.00
CA MET A 15 -3.77 -2.64 -2.18
C MET A 15 -4.89 -1.83 -1.53
N ILE A 16 -4.70 -1.41 -0.27
CA ILE A 16 -5.70 -0.57 0.41
C ILE A 16 -5.83 0.77 -0.29
N LEU A 17 -4.74 1.45 -0.64
CA LEU A 17 -4.80 2.74 -1.35
C LEU A 17 -5.62 2.63 -2.65
N SER A 18 -5.42 1.58 -3.44
CA SER A 18 -6.12 1.35 -4.71
C SER A 18 -7.56 0.82 -4.57
N SER A 19 -8.06 0.59 -3.35
CA SER A 19 -9.41 0.04 -3.15
C SER A 19 -10.23 0.76 -2.10
N VAL A 20 -9.68 1.83 -1.51
CA VAL A 20 -10.26 2.49 -0.33
C VAL A 20 -11.55 3.25 -0.65
N ASP A 21 -11.79 3.60 -1.90
CA ASP A 21 -13.02 4.22 -2.37
C ASP A 21 -14.08 3.20 -2.82
N GLY A 22 -13.75 1.90 -2.76
CA GLY A 22 -14.60 0.79 -3.19
C GLY A 22 -14.49 0.44 -4.69
N GLU A 23 -13.65 1.14 -5.45
CA GLU A 23 -13.30 0.84 -6.83
C GLU A 23 -11.85 0.36 -6.89
N PHE A 24 -11.50 -0.51 -7.85
CA PHE A 24 -10.10 -0.90 -8.09
C PHE A 24 -9.85 -0.78 -9.57
N ALA A 25 -9.19 0.31 -9.98
CA ALA A 25 -9.03 0.62 -11.39
C ALA A 25 -7.95 -0.28 -12.03
N PRO A 26 -8.13 -0.70 -13.30
CA PRO A 26 -7.11 -1.48 -14.02
C PRO A 26 -5.73 -0.82 -14.01
N GLU A 27 -5.68 0.50 -14.14
CA GLU A 27 -4.46 1.32 -14.17
C GLU A 27 -3.68 1.26 -12.85
N GLU A 28 -4.40 1.26 -11.73
CA GLU A 28 -3.81 1.09 -10.39
C GLU A 28 -3.30 -0.34 -10.20
N GLY A 29 -4.11 -1.32 -10.62
CA GLY A 29 -3.72 -2.73 -10.59
C GLY A 29 -2.43 -3.02 -11.34
N MET A 30 -2.18 -2.34 -12.47
CA MET A 30 -0.91 -2.44 -13.21
C MET A 30 0.28 -1.95 -12.39
N LEU A 31 0.12 -0.87 -11.62
CA LEU A 31 1.18 -0.36 -10.74
C LEU A 31 1.40 -1.28 -9.54
N VAL A 32 0.36 -1.85 -8.94
CA VAL A 32 0.52 -2.87 -7.90
C VAL A 32 1.30 -4.08 -8.44
N GLN A 33 0.99 -4.54 -9.65
CA GLN A 33 1.73 -5.61 -10.31
C GLN A 33 3.20 -5.25 -10.57
N GLN A 34 3.46 -4.00 -10.99
CA GLN A 34 4.83 -3.51 -11.16
C GLN A 34 5.60 -3.54 -9.85
N TYR A 35 5.01 -3.04 -8.75
CA TYR A 35 5.64 -3.08 -7.43
C TYR A 35 6.01 -4.51 -7.01
N LEU A 36 5.10 -5.46 -7.22
CA LEU A 36 5.36 -6.87 -6.93
C LEU A 36 6.51 -7.43 -7.77
N ALA A 37 6.58 -7.11 -9.06
CA ALA A 37 7.65 -7.56 -9.94
C ALA A 37 9.02 -6.98 -9.57
N ASP A 38 9.05 -5.72 -9.14
CA ASP A 38 10.28 -5.03 -8.75
C ASP A 38 10.81 -5.52 -7.39
N GLU A 39 9.93 -5.77 -6.42
CA GLU A 39 10.31 -6.21 -5.07
C GLU A 39 10.54 -7.72 -4.96
N PHE A 40 9.85 -8.52 -5.79
CA PHE A 40 9.93 -9.98 -5.75
C PHE A 40 10.46 -10.54 -7.08
N PRO A 41 11.79 -10.68 -7.24
CA PRO A 41 12.40 -11.20 -8.47
C PRO A 41 12.10 -12.68 -8.74
N PHE A 42 11.44 -13.36 -7.81
CA PHE A 42 10.98 -14.75 -7.93
C PHE A 42 9.51 -14.84 -7.55
N ARG A 43 8.82 -15.90 -8.01
CA ARG A 43 7.42 -16.14 -7.65
C ARG A 43 7.27 -16.30 -6.13
N MET A 44 6.71 -15.29 -5.48
CA MET A 44 6.25 -15.36 -4.11
C MET A 44 4.80 -15.84 -4.08
N ASN A 45 4.46 -16.73 -3.15
CA ASN A 45 3.06 -17.05 -2.89
C ASN A 45 2.49 -15.95 -1.97
N LEU A 46 1.49 -15.22 -2.46
CA LEU A 46 0.78 -14.16 -1.74
C LEU A 46 -0.67 -14.54 -1.44
N ASP A 47 -1.04 -15.82 -1.59
CA ASP A 47 -2.42 -16.31 -1.44
C ASP A 47 -2.96 -15.98 -0.05
N ASN A 48 -2.14 -16.15 0.99
CA ASN A 48 -2.50 -15.79 2.36
C ASN A 48 -2.75 -14.28 2.53
N GLU A 49 -1.92 -13.44 1.90
CA GLU A 49 -2.04 -11.99 2.02
C GLU A 49 -3.28 -11.48 1.27
N LEU A 50 -3.58 -12.09 0.11
CA LEU A 50 -4.81 -11.88 -0.64
C LEU A 50 -6.04 -12.27 0.17
N GLU A 51 -6.01 -13.41 0.86
CA GLU A 51 -7.11 -13.85 1.73
C GLU A 51 -7.33 -12.86 2.88
N VAL A 52 -6.26 -12.38 3.52
CA VAL A 52 -6.35 -11.36 4.57
C VAL A 52 -7.01 -10.09 4.04
N LEU A 53 -6.56 -9.56 2.90
CA LEU A 53 -7.12 -8.34 2.29
C LEU A 53 -8.58 -8.53 1.86
N ALA A 54 -8.94 -9.70 1.33
CA ALA A 54 -10.30 -10.01 0.88
C ALA A 54 -11.31 -10.11 2.03
N LEU A 55 -10.86 -10.50 3.23
CA LEU A 55 -11.70 -10.63 4.42
C LEU A 55 -11.78 -9.32 5.25
N LEU A 56 -10.90 -8.36 4.97
CA LEU A 56 -10.75 -7.14 5.75
C LEU A 56 -11.97 -6.22 5.60
N GLN A 57 -12.63 -5.90 6.71
CA GLN A 57 -13.78 -4.99 6.68
C GLN A 57 -13.32 -3.53 6.56
N PRO A 58 -14.11 -2.63 5.95
CA PRO A 58 -13.74 -1.22 5.79
C PRO A 58 -13.36 -0.52 7.10
N GLU A 59 -13.99 -0.90 8.21
CA GLU A 59 -13.69 -0.35 9.54
C GLU A 59 -12.29 -0.74 10.04
N GLU A 60 -11.73 -1.86 9.55
CA GLU A 60 -10.43 -2.40 9.92
C GLU A 60 -9.30 -1.86 9.02
N TRP A 61 -9.64 -1.26 7.87
CA TRP A 61 -8.66 -0.78 6.88
C TRP A 61 -7.65 0.18 7.46
N LYS A 62 -8.10 1.12 8.29
CA LYS A 62 -7.21 2.11 8.88
C LYS A 62 -6.18 1.46 9.80
N ASP A 63 -6.61 0.58 10.71
CA ASP A 63 -5.72 -0.08 11.66
C ASP A 63 -4.73 -1.02 10.96
N HIS A 64 -5.21 -1.74 9.93
CA HIS A 64 -4.38 -2.58 9.08
C HIS A 64 -3.32 -1.76 8.33
N PHE A 65 -3.74 -0.64 7.74
CA PHE A 65 -2.86 0.28 7.03
C PHE A 65 -1.79 0.88 7.95
N GLU A 66 -2.18 1.37 9.14
CA GLU A 66 -1.21 1.90 10.12
C GLU A 66 -0.21 0.83 10.56
N PHE A 67 -0.67 -0.41 10.77
CA PHE A 67 0.21 -1.52 11.14
C PHE A 67 1.26 -1.81 10.06
N HIS A 68 0.84 -1.95 8.80
CA HIS A 68 1.78 -2.21 7.71
C HIS A 68 2.67 -1.00 7.41
N ALA A 69 2.17 0.23 7.58
CA ALA A 69 3.00 1.42 7.48
C ALA A 69 4.12 1.43 8.52
N ARG A 70 3.86 0.99 9.76
CA ARG A 70 4.89 0.82 10.78
C ARG A 70 5.87 -0.31 10.44
N CYS A 71 5.37 -1.46 9.99
CA CYS A 71 6.22 -2.57 9.56
C CYS A 71 7.17 -2.16 8.41
N PHE A 72 6.67 -1.44 7.41
CA PHE A 72 7.49 -0.89 6.34
C PHE A 72 8.52 0.10 6.89
N TYR A 73 8.11 1.01 7.77
CA TYR A 73 8.99 2.01 8.38
C TYR A 73 10.18 1.36 9.10
N ASP A 74 9.91 0.33 9.91
CA ASP A 74 10.92 -0.35 10.72
C ASP A 74 11.99 -1.07 9.88
N ASP A 75 11.62 -1.52 8.68
CA ASP A 75 12.47 -2.31 7.79
C ASP A 75 12.96 -1.53 6.55
N SER A 76 12.79 -0.20 6.53
CA SER A 76 13.17 0.68 5.40
C SER A 76 14.07 1.83 5.80
N THR A 77 14.88 2.28 4.84
CA THR A 77 15.59 3.55 4.91
C THR A 77 14.65 4.72 4.59
N GLU A 78 15.07 5.95 4.95
CA GLU A 78 14.30 7.16 4.61
C GLU A 78 14.14 7.34 3.10
N GLU A 79 15.18 7.05 2.32
CA GLU A 79 15.14 7.13 0.86
C GLU A 79 14.10 6.17 0.28
N GLU A 80 14.06 4.93 0.76
CA GLU A 80 13.06 3.94 0.34
C GLU A 80 11.64 4.39 0.68
N ARG A 81 11.41 4.98 1.86
CA ARG A 81 10.09 5.53 2.23
C ARG A 81 9.68 6.69 1.34
N VAL A 82 10.60 7.60 1.02
CA VAL A 82 10.35 8.72 0.11
C VAL A 82 10.03 8.22 -1.29
N ASN A 83 10.76 7.21 -1.77
CA ASN A 83 10.52 6.59 -3.08
C ASN A 83 9.18 5.85 -3.11
N PHE A 84 8.86 5.10 -2.06
CA PHE A 84 7.57 4.44 -1.92
C PHE A 84 6.42 5.46 -1.86
N ALA A 85 6.55 6.54 -1.10
CA ALA A 85 5.52 7.58 -1.04
C ALA A 85 5.30 8.25 -2.41
N LYS A 86 6.36 8.47 -3.21
CA LYS A 86 6.22 8.94 -4.59
C LYS A 86 5.48 7.94 -5.47
N PHE A 87 5.79 6.64 -5.32
CA PHE A 87 5.13 5.57 -6.04
C PHE A 87 3.63 5.45 -5.67
N ALA A 88 3.30 5.47 -4.38
CA ALA A 88 1.94 5.50 -3.88
C ALA A 88 1.16 6.73 -4.39
N LYS A 89 1.83 7.88 -4.56
CA LYS A 89 1.23 9.07 -5.17
C LYS A 89 0.92 8.89 -6.65
N SER A 90 1.75 8.15 -7.39
CA SER A 90 1.44 7.80 -8.79
C SER A 90 0.32 6.78 -8.90
N LEU A 91 0.20 5.86 -7.92
CA LEU A 91 -0.88 4.88 -7.84
C LEU A 91 -2.25 5.56 -7.80
N ILE A 92 -2.52 6.36 -6.76
CA ILE A 92 -3.81 7.05 -6.55
C ILE A 92 -4.14 8.12 -7.62
N LYS A 93 -3.27 8.29 -8.61
CA LYS A 93 -3.43 9.24 -9.72
C LYS A 93 -3.55 8.54 -11.07
N ALA A 94 -3.42 7.21 -11.11
CA ALA A 94 -3.26 6.44 -12.33
C ALA A 94 -4.52 6.50 -13.20
N ASP A 95 -5.69 6.54 -12.59
CA ASP A 95 -7.00 6.64 -13.24
C ASP A 95 -7.45 8.10 -13.50
N HIS A 96 -6.60 9.08 -13.19
CA HIS A 96 -6.86 10.52 -13.24
C HIS A 96 -7.94 11.05 -12.28
N LYS A 97 -8.36 10.30 -11.26
CA LYS A 97 -9.39 10.69 -10.28
C LYS A 97 -8.93 10.32 -8.87
N VAL A 98 -8.40 11.30 -8.13
CA VAL A 98 -8.09 11.11 -6.71
C VAL A 98 -9.33 11.37 -5.86
N THR A 99 -9.85 10.35 -5.20
CA THR A 99 -10.94 10.44 -4.22
C THR A 99 -10.46 11.03 -2.88
N ASN A 100 -11.42 11.37 -2.02
CA ASN A 100 -11.11 11.91 -0.71
C ASN A 100 -10.50 10.83 0.20
N GLU A 101 -10.99 9.60 0.08
CA GLU A 101 -10.58 8.42 0.84
C GLU A 101 -9.11 8.07 0.53
N GLU A 102 -8.74 8.01 -0.75
CA GLU A 102 -7.35 7.82 -1.19
C GLU A 102 -6.44 8.93 -0.66
N HIS A 103 -6.90 10.18 -0.76
CA HIS A 103 -6.15 11.32 -0.25
C HIS A 103 -5.90 11.22 1.26
N ILE A 104 -6.91 10.83 2.04
CA ILE A 104 -6.80 10.64 3.49
C ILE A 104 -5.77 9.58 3.82
N PHE A 105 -5.82 8.41 3.19
CA PHE A 105 -4.87 7.32 3.45
C PHE A 105 -3.45 7.66 2.99
N TYR A 106 -3.31 8.35 1.85
CA TYR A 106 -2.02 8.85 1.40
C TYR A 106 -1.41 9.87 2.39
N MET A 107 -2.23 10.79 2.91
CA MET A 107 -1.77 11.74 3.93
C MET A 107 -1.45 11.05 5.27
N LEU A 108 -2.23 10.03 5.66
CA LEU A 108 -1.92 9.19 6.81
C LEU A 108 -0.55 8.54 6.67
N LEU A 109 -0.24 7.95 5.52
CA LEU A 109 1.08 7.37 5.22
C LEU A 109 2.22 8.39 5.42
N LYS A 110 2.09 9.56 4.80
CA LYS A 110 3.08 10.64 4.91
C LYS A 110 3.29 11.08 6.36
N ASN A 111 2.21 11.21 7.12
CA ASN A 111 2.26 11.61 8.51
C ASN A 111 2.96 10.57 9.40
N LEU A 112 2.65 9.29 9.20
CA LEU A 112 3.28 8.18 9.94
C LEU A 112 4.79 8.09 9.68
N TRP A 113 5.23 8.46 8.48
CA TRP A 113 6.64 8.39 8.08
C TRP A 113 7.39 9.72 8.20
N HIS A 114 6.71 10.77 8.67
CA HIS A 114 7.24 12.13 8.80
C HIS A 114 7.79 12.69 7.48
N ILE A 115 7.12 12.39 6.37
CA ILE A 115 7.49 12.87 5.03
C ILE A 115 6.74 14.15 4.71
N ALA A 116 7.48 15.21 4.36
CA ALA A 116 6.95 16.52 4.00
C ALA A 116 6.17 16.53 2.67
#